data_AF-A0A953P5Y3-F1
#
_entry.id   AF-A0A953P5Y3-F1
#
_cell.length_a   1.000
_cell.length_b   1.000
_cell.length_c   1.000
_cell.angle_alpha   90.00
_cell.angle_beta   90.00
_cell.angle_gamma   90.00
#
_symmetry.space_group_name_H-M   'P 1'
#
loop_
_entity.id
_entity.type
_entity.pdbx_description
1 polymer ?
#
loop_
_entity_poly.entity_id
_entity_poly.type
_entity_poly.pdbx_seq_one_letter_code
_entity_poly.pdbx_strand_id
1 'polypeptide(L)'
;MLYQLGWTTEPGLRGLSCGEFRATPTTAPDNQRGVAVEFASQAERDAFLRQLEEQFAARRFTNAADAFDTVKAYVLEHSGKKV
;
A
#
# COMPACT_ATOMS: atom_id res chain seq x y z
N MET A 1 14.86 -7.22 -0.43
CA MET A 1 14.62 -6.99 1.02
C MET A 1 13.12 -6.95 1.25
N LEU A 2 12.60 -7.72 2.21
CA LEU A 2 11.16 -7.80 2.46
C LEU A 2 10.69 -6.63 3.33
N TYR A 3 9.64 -5.95 2.91
CA TYR A 3 9.01 -4.86 3.61
C TYR A 3 7.52 -5.11 3.75
N GLN A 4 6.99 -4.78 4.91
CA GLN A 4 5.56 -4.71 5.14
C GLN A 4 5.08 -3.31 4.81
N LEU A 5 4.26 -3.18 3.78
CA LEU A 5 3.52 -1.97 3.48
C LEU A 5 2.29 -1.90 4.38
N GLY A 6 2.19 -0.80 5.12
CA GLY A 6 0.99 -0.37 5.84
C GLY A 6 0.59 1.03 5.36
N TRP A 7 -0.69 1.35 5.49
CA TRP A 7 -1.23 2.67 5.16
C TRP A 7 -2.38 3.00 6.11
N THR A 8 -2.72 4.27 6.19
CA THR A 8 -3.86 4.76 6.97
C THR A 8 -5.03 5.02 6.04
N THR A 9 -6.21 4.51 6.41
CA THR A 9 -7.48 4.90 5.79
C THR A 9 -8.14 5.96 6.65
N GLU A 10 -8.14 7.20 6.21
CA GLU A 10 -8.78 8.30 6.92
C GLU A 10 -10.18 8.59 6.35
N PRO A 11 -11.22 8.63 7.20
CA PRO A 11 -12.55 9.06 6.78
C PRO A 11 -12.56 10.57 6.57
N GLY A 12 -12.68 11.00 5.32
CA GLY A 12 -12.79 12.42 4.95
C GLY A 12 -14.24 12.84 4.66
N LEU A 13 -14.45 14.16 4.62
CA LEU A 13 -15.74 14.83 4.34
C LEU A 13 -16.45 14.40 3.03
N ARG A 14 -15.77 13.70 2.11
CA ARG A 14 -16.31 13.26 0.81
C ARG A 14 -16.08 11.76 0.53
N GLY A 15 -15.64 10.99 1.53
CA GLY A 15 -15.28 9.58 1.37
C GLY A 15 -13.98 9.24 2.09
N LEU A 16 -13.59 7.98 2.00
CA LEU A 16 -12.36 7.47 2.60
C LEU A 16 -11.18 7.75 1.66
N SER A 17 -10.05 8.15 2.24
CA SER A 17 -8.79 8.27 1.54
C SER A 17 -7.76 7.33 2.14
N CYS A 18 -7.01 6.65 1.28
CA CYS A 18 -5.82 5.91 1.67
C CYS A 18 -4.63 6.84 1.53
N GLY A 19 -3.86 7.00 2.59
CA GLY A 19 -2.66 7.81 2.64
C GLY A 19 -1.68 7.29 3.69
N GLU A 20 -0.60 8.04 3.92
CA GLU A 20 0.45 7.66 4.87
C GLU A 20 1.01 6.26 4.61
N PHE A 21 1.35 5.97 3.36
CA PHE A 21 1.96 4.69 3.02
C PHE A 21 3.34 4.59 3.70
N ARG A 22 3.55 3.52 4.46
CA ARG A 22 4.80 3.23 5.17
C ARG A 22 5.24 1.82 4.81
N ALA A 23 6.51 1.67 4.50
CA ALA A 23 7.14 0.36 4.34
C ALA A 23 8.11 0.11 5.50
N THR A 24 7.82 -0.89 6.32
CA THR A 24 8.68 -1.28 7.44
C THR A 24 9.40 -2.57 7.06
N PRO A 25 10.74 -2.64 7.13
CA PRO A 25 11.47 -3.88 6.85
C PRO A 25 10.98 -4.97 7.81
N THR A 26 10.56 -6.10 7.27
CA THR A 26 10.06 -7.23 8.07
C THR A 26 10.69 -8.53 7.60
N THR A 27 10.91 -9.46 8.52
CA THR A 27 11.27 -10.85 8.23
C THR A 27 10.06 -11.79 8.29
N ALA A 28 8.94 -11.32 8.86
CA ALA A 28 7.67 -12.03 8.96
C ALA A 28 6.57 -11.17 8.33
N PRO A 29 6.14 -11.48 7.09
CA PRO A 29 5.10 -10.71 6.41
C PRO A 29 3.71 -10.95 7.01
N ASP A 30 3.02 -9.90 7.43
CA ASP A 30 1.62 -9.95 7.86
C ASP A 30 0.69 -9.58 6.70
N ASN A 31 0.23 -10.60 5.98
CA ASN A 31 -0.72 -10.44 4.87
C ASN A 31 -2.17 -10.19 5.33
N GLN A 32 -2.43 -10.19 6.65
CA GLN A 32 -3.75 -9.89 7.22
C GLN A 32 -3.91 -8.41 7.55
N ARG A 33 -2.82 -7.73 7.92
CA ARG A 33 -2.80 -6.32 8.33
C ARG A 33 -2.06 -5.40 7.36
N GLY A 34 -1.42 -5.94 6.33
CA GLY A 34 -0.72 -5.17 5.32
C GLY A 34 -0.35 -6.01 4.10
N VAL A 35 0.52 -5.47 3.26
CA VAL A 35 1.02 -6.18 2.06
C VAL A 35 2.52 -6.32 2.15
N ALA A 36 2.99 -7.55 1.98
CA ALA A 36 4.41 -7.84 1.96
C ALA A 36 5.00 -7.69 0.57
N VAL A 37 5.97 -6.80 0.43
CA VAL A 37 6.62 -6.49 -0.84
C VAL A 37 8.11 -6.60 -0.69
N GLU A 38 8.73 -7.26 -1.67
CA GLU A 38 10.16 -7.35 -1.75
C GLU A 38 10.69 -6.24 -2.65
N PHE A 39 11.39 -5.28 -2.06
CA PHE A 39 12.08 -4.21 -2.82
C PHE A 39 13.55 -4.57 -3.00
N ALA A 40 14.13 -4.29 -4.17
CA ALA A 40 15.56 -4.51 -4.38
C ALA A 40 16.40 -3.41 -3.74
N SER A 41 15.84 -2.21 -3.55
CA SER A 41 16.53 -1.10 -2.87
C SER A 41 15.58 -0.16 -2.10
N GLN A 42 16.13 0.58 -1.13
CA GLN A 42 15.41 1.62 -0.39
C GLN A 42 14.87 2.72 -1.33
N ALA A 43 15.59 3.02 -2.42
CA ALA A 43 15.16 3.98 -3.43
C ALA A 43 13.90 3.51 -4.20
N GLU A 44 13.82 2.22 -4.54
CA GLU A 44 12.61 1.65 -5.17
C GLU A 44 11.43 1.67 -4.22
N ARG A 45 11.66 1.34 -2.94
CA ARG A 45 10.63 1.46 -1.90
C ARG A 45 10.09 2.90 -1.84
N ASP A 46 10.97 3.90 -1.78
CA ASP A 46 10.54 5.31 -1.66
C ASP A 46 9.79 5.78 -2.90
N ALA A 47 10.27 5.41 -4.09
CA ALA A 47 9.59 5.68 -5.35
C ALA A 47 8.20 5.02 -5.40
N PHE A 48 8.10 3.77 -4.93
CA PHE A 48 6.84 3.04 -4.89
C PHE A 48 5.84 3.63 -3.88
N LEU A 49 6.31 4.04 -2.70
CA LEU A 49 5.49 4.75 -1.71
C LEU A 49 4.95 6.06 -2.30
N ARG A 50 5.78 6.83 -3.01
CA ARG A 50 5.34 8.04 -3.72
C ARG A 50 4.28 7.75 -4.77
N GLN A 51 4.48 6.71 -5.58
CA GLN A 51 3.50 6.32 -6.59
C GLN A 51 2.15 5.92 -5.97
N LEU A 52 2.17 5.18 -4.85
CA LEU A 52 0.96 4.85 -4.11
C LEU A 52 0.29 6.12 -3.60
N GLU A 53 1.04 7.03 -2.98
CA GLU A 53 0.48 8.31 -2.53
C GLU A 53 -0.12 9.11 -3.67
N GLU A 54 0.53 9.23 -4.82
CA GLU A 54 -0.01 9.96 -5.97
C GLU A 54 -1.28 9.30 -6.55
N GLN A 55 -1.31 7.97 -6.64
CA GLN A 55 -2.46 7.22 -7.15
C GLN A 55 -3.66 7.29 -6.20
N PHE A 56 -3.42 7.20 -4.90
CA PHE A 56 -4.47 7.12 -3.88
C PHE A 56 -4.85 8.46 -3.25
N ALA A 57 -4.01 9.50 -3.36
CA ALA A 57 -4.33 10.85 -2.85
C ALA A 57 -5.53 11.47 -3.58
N ALA A 58 -5.66 11.24 -4.89
CA ALA A 58 -6.79 11.73 -5.68
C ALA A 58 -8.00 10.78 -5.64
N ARG A 59 -7.81 9.53 -5.19
CA ARG A 59 -8.83 8.48 -5.23
C ARG A 59 -9.63 8.47 -3.93
N ARG A 60 -10.96 8.50 -4.06
CA ARG A 60 -11.89 8.46 -2.93
C ARG A 60 -12.63 7.15 -2.93
N PHE A 61 -12.59 6.47 -1.80
CA PHE A 61 -13.24 5.19 -1.59
C PHE A 61 -14.55 5.38 -0.84
N THR A 62 -15.54 4.56 -1.18
CA THR A 62 -16.84 4.52 -0.50
C THR A 62 -16.78 3.70 0.79
N ASN A 63 -15.86 2.75 0.92
CA ASN A 63 -15.70 1.94 2.12
C ASN A 63 -14.22 1.52 2.34
N ALA A 64 -13.87 1.14 3.58
CA ALA A 64 -12.49 0.85 3.95
C ALA A 64 -12.00 -0.51 3.40
N ALA A 65 -12.91 -1.46 3.21
CA ALA A 65 -12.59 -2.78 2.66
C ALA A 65 -12.19 -2.69 1.18
N ASP A 66 -12.91 -1.90 0.39
CA ASP A 66 -12.66 -1.60 -1.02
C ASP A 66 -11.36 -0.81 -1.19
N ALA A 67 -11.12 0.14 -0.29
CA ALA A 67 -9.86 0.87 -0.22
C ALA A 67 -8.67 -0.07 0.04
N PHE A 68 -8.82 -0.98 1.00
CA PHE A 68 -7.81 -1.97 1.33
C PHE A 68 -7.58 -2.97 0.18
N ASP A 69 -8.65 -3.51 -0.40
CA ASP A 69 -8.57 -4.48 -1.50
C ASP A 69 -7.97 -3.85 -2.76
N THR A 70 -8.32 -2.61 -3.08
CA THR A 70 -7.73 -1.88 -4.22
C THR A 70 -6.24 -1.65 -4.02
N VAL A 71 -5.81 -1.18 -2.84
CA VAL A 71 -4.38 -0.99 -2.54
C VAL A 71 -3.66 -2.34 -2.58
N LYS A 72 -4.24 -3.38 -1.98
CA LYS A 72 -3.67 -4.72 -1.98
C LYS A 72 -3.50 -5.27 -3.39
N ALA A 73 -4.52 -5.17 -4.24
CA ALA A 73 -4.47 -5.58 -5.64
C ALA A 73 -3.38 -4.81 -6.39
N TYR A 74 -3.37 -3.47 -6.29
CA TYR A 74 -2.37 -2.63 -6.94
C TYR A 74 -0.94 -3.01 -6.54
N VAL A 75 -0.72 -3.21 -5.24
CA VAL A 75 0.58 -3.60 -4.70
C VAL A 75 0.98 -5.00 -5.19
N LEU A 76 0.08 -5.98 -5.18
CA LEU A 76 0.36 -7.33 -5.67
C LEU A 76 0.67 -7.35 -7.18
N GLU A 77 -0.07 -6.57 -7.97
CA GLU A 77 0.14 -6.43 -9.42
C GLU A 77 1.50 -5.77 -9.74
N HIS A 78 1.87 -4.71 -9.03
CA HIS A 78 3.15 -4.02 -9.24
C HIS A 78 4.34 -4.74 -8.62
N SER A 79 4.15 -5.50 -7.53
CA SER A 79 5.24 -6.19 -6.83
C SER A 79 5.68 -7.48 -7.54
N GLY A 80 5.10 -7.79 -8.70
CA GLY A 80 5.67 -8.75 -9.65
C GLY A 80 5.78 -10.20 -9.19
N LYS A 81 5.36 -10.55 -7.97
CA LYS A 81 5.15 -11.96 -7.58
C LYS A 81 3.77 -12.39 -8.07
N LYS A 82 3.73 -12.80 -9.35
CA LYS A 82 2.79 -13.84 -9.78
C LYS A 82 2.95 -14.99 -8.78
N VAL A 83 1.89 -15.23 -8.00
CA VAL A 83 1.70 -16.49 -7.28
C VAL A 83 1.76 -17.66 -8.25
#